data_AF-A0A7V8XVQ6-F1
#
_entry.id   AF-A0A7V8XVQ6-F1
#
_cell.length_a   1.000
_cell.length_b   1.000
_cell.length_c   1.000
_cell.angle_alpha   90.00
_cell.angle_beta   90.00
_cell.angle_gamma   90.00
#
_symmetry.space_group_name_H-M   'P 1'
#
loop_
_entity.id
_entity.type
_entity.pdbx_description
1 polymer ?
#
loop_
_entity_poly.entity_id
_entity_poly.type
_entity_poly.pdbx_seq_one_letter_code
_entity_poly.pdbx_strand_id
1 'polypeptide(L)'
;MMVWLAILSVGAVAALFVALALFLTWILRELVPTGGSGVSFLAKIRLGLRAIEIETGHLPVEVTKLNGGLAAIRDGLAAVDGNLGRLGAAVGRQEAR
;
A
#
# COMPACT_ATOMS: atom_id res chain seq x y z
N MET A 1 43.19 -43.57 24.63
CA MET A 1 42.81 -42.14 24.76
C MET A 1 42.72 -41.46 23.40
N MET A 2 43.82 -41.39 22.63
CA MET A 2 43.88 -40.64 21.36
C MET A 2 42.88 -41.12 20.29
N VAL A 3 42.74 -42.44 20.11
CA VAL A 3 41.82 -43.03 19.12
C VAL A 3 40.36 -42.69 19.43
N TRP A 4 39.96 -42.70 20.70
CA TRP A 4 38.61 -42.32 21.12
C TRP A 4 38.31 -40.86 20.80
N LEU A 5 39.24 -39.95 21.08
CA LEU A 5 39.11 -38.53 20.73
C LEU A 5 39.05 -38.31 19.21
N ALA A 6 39.83 -39.07 18.44
CA ALA A 6 39.78 -39.00 16.97
C ALA A 6 38.41 -39.42 16.42
N ILE A 7 37.86 -40.55 16.89
CA ILE A 7 36.53 -41.01 16.48
C ILE A 7 35.45 -39.98 16.86
N LEU A 8 35.52 -39.42 18.07
CA LEU A 8 34.59 -38.39 18.54
C LEU A 8 34.67 -37.13 17.68
N SER A 9 35.86 -36.69 17.31
CA SER A 9 36.06 -35.50 16.45
C SER A 9 35.49 -35.70 15.05
N VAL A 10 35.72 -36.87 14.43
CA VAL A 10 35.16 -37.23 13.12
C VAL A 10 33.64 -37.30 13.20
N GLY A 11 33.10 -37.91 14.27
CA GLY A 11 31.67 -37.96 14.53
C GLY A 11 31.05 -36.57 14.69
N ALA A 12 31.70 -35.67 15.41
CA ALA A 12 31.24 -34.29 15.59
C ALA A 12 31.23 -33.51 14.27
N VAL A 13 32.27 -33.65 13.46
CA VAL A 13 32.34 -33.03 12.13
C VAL A 13 31.23 -33.59 11.22
N ALA A 14 31.04 -34.90 11.19
CA ALA A 14 29.97 -35.52 10.41
C ALA A 14 28.58 -35.04 10.86
N ALA A 15 28.33 -34.98 12.17
CA ALA A 15 27.08 -34.48 12.73
C ALA A 15 26.83 -33.00 12.35
N LEU A 16 27.88 -32.17 12.35
CA LEU A 16 27.79 -30.77 11.90
C LEU A 16 27.35 -30.70 10.43
N PHE A 17 27.97 -31.48 9.53
CA PHE A 17 27.60 -31.50 8.12
C PHE A 17 26.15 -31.98 7.90
N VAL A 18 25.71 -33.01 8.65
CA VAL A 18 24.33 -33.48 8.61
C VAL A 18 23.37 -32.38 9.08
N ALA A 19 23.66 -31.73 10.20
CA ALA A 19 22.84 -30.63 10.71
C ALA A 19 22.75 -29.49 9.68
N LEU A 20 23.88 -29.09 9.10
CA LEU A 20 23.93 -28.06 8.06
C LEU A 20 23.06 -28.42 6.85
N ALA A 21 23.18 -29.65 6.35
CA ALA A 21 22.39 -30.12 5.22
C ALA A 21 20.88 -30.10 5.52
N LEU A 22 20.46 -30.51 6.73
CA LEU A 22 19.06 -30.46 7.16
C LEU A 22 18.54 -29.02 7.20
N PHE A 23 19.27 -28.11 7.85
CA PHE A 23 18.85 -26.71 7.94
C PHE A 23 18.76 -26.04 6.58
N LEU A 24 19.74 -26.25 5.69
CA LEU A 24 19.69 -25.72 4.32
C LEU A 24 18.46 -26.25 3.56
N THR A 25 18.15 -27.54 3.72
CA THR A 25 16.97 -28.14 3.08
C THR A 25 15.68 -27.52 3.61
N TRP A 26 15.59 -27.25 4.91
CA TRP A 26 14.43 -26.60 5.52
C TRP A 26 14.27 -25.15 5.04
N ILE A 27 15.36 -24.39 5.01
CA ILE A 27 15.35 -23.00 4.49
C ILE A 27 14.89 -23.00 3.03
N LEU A 28 15.44 -23.87 2.19
CA LEU A 28 15.05 -23.96 0.78
C LEU A 28 13.56 -24.29 0.63
N ARG A 29 13.03 -25.22 1.43
CA ARG A 29 11.60 -25.55 1.42
C ARG A 29 10.69 -24.37 1.74
N GLU A 30 11.13 -23.45 2.60
CA GLU A 30 10.36 -22.25 2.96
C GLU A 30 10.51 -21.12 1.93
N LEU A 31 11.71 -20.97 1.34
CA LEU A 31 11.97 -19.94 0.34
C LEU A 31 11.24 -20.18 -0.98
N VAL A 32 11.05 -21.44 -1.37
CA VAL A 32 10.36 -21.81 -2.62
C VAL A 32 8.92 -21.25 -2.70
N PRO A 33 8.02 -21.48 -1.73
CA PRO A 33 6.68 -20.90 -1.75
C PRO A 33 6.68 -19.38 -1.50
N THR A 34 7.70 -18.83 -0.83
CA THR A 34 7.79 -17.39 -0.55
C THR A 34 8.20 -16.56 -1.76
N GLY A 35 9.31 -16.91 -2.41
CA GLY A 35 9.92 -16.10 -3.47
C GLY A 35 10.53 -16.88 -4.63
N GLY A 36 10.60 -18.20 -4.56
CA GLY A 36 11.33 -19.02 -5.53
C GLY A 36 10.61 -19.32 -6.86
N SER A 37 9.37 -18.86 -7.05
CA SER A 37 8.60 -19.16 -8.26
C SER A 37 7.65 -18.04 -8.67
N GLY A 38 7.23 -18.03 -9.94
CA GLY A 38 6.25 -17.05 -10.46
C GLY A 38 4.84 -17.16 -9.83
N VAL A 39 4.59 -18.18 -9.01
CA VAL A 39 3.34 -18.39 -8.27
C VAL A 39 3.51 -18.27 -6.75
N SER A 40 4.69 -17.82 -6.30
CA SER A 40 5.02 -17.63 -4.89
C SER A 40 4.17 -16.54 -4.23
N PHE A 41 4.21 -16.46 -2.90
CA PHE A 41 3.52 -15.42 -2.14
C PHE A 41 3.93 -14.01 -2.61
N LEU A 42 5.22 -13.74 -2.76
CA LEU A 42 5.71 -12.45 -3.27
C LEU A 42 5.22 -12.15 -4.69
N ALA A 43 5.12 -13.17 -5.55
CA ALA A 43 4.59 -12.99 -6.90
C ALA A 43 3.11 -12.58 -6.88
N LYS A 44 2.31 -13.19 -5.98
CA LYS A 44 0.90 -12.81 -5.76
C LYS A 44 0.77 -11.39 -5.20
N ILE A 45 1.59 -11.03 -4.20
CA ILE A 45 1.61 -9.68 -3.62
C ILE A 45 1.95 -8.65 -4.69
N ARG A 46 2.96 -8.91 -5.53
CA ARG A 46 3.31 -8.01 -6.64
C ARG A 46 2.17 -7.83 -7.63
N LEU A 47 1.47 -8.90 -7.99
CA LEU A 47 0.30 -8.83 -8.87
C LEU A 47 -0.84 -8.01 -8.23
N GLY A 48 -1.16 -8.28 -6.97
CA GLY A 48 -2.18 -7.54 -6.23
C GLY A 48 -1.84 -6.06 -6.09
N LEU A 49 -0.59 -5.74 -5.76
CA LEU A 49 -0.13 -4.36 -5.64
C LEU A 49 -0.19 -3.63 -6.98
N ARG A 50 0.19 -4.29 -8.08
CA ARG A 50 0.07 -3.73 -9.43
C ARG A 50 -1.39 -3.46 -9.81
N ALA A 51 -2.31 -4.34 -9.44
CA ALA A 51 -3.74 -4.12 -9.68
C ALA A 51 -4.26 -2.91 -8.89
N ILE A 52 -3.87 -2.79 -7.61
CA ILE A 52 -4.18 -1.61 -6.78
C ILE A 52 -3.61 -0.34 -7.41
N GLU A 53 -2.36 -0.34 -7.85
CA GLU A 53 -1.72 0.81 -8.50
C GLU A 53 -2.47 1.24 -9.78
N ILE A 54 -2.88 0.29 -10.62
CA ILE A 54 -3.65 0.57 -11.83
C ILE A 54 -5.02 1.19 -11.49
N GLU A 55 -5.74 0.60 -10.54
CA GLU A 55 -7.09 1.05 -10.16
C GLU A 55 -7.06 2.38 -9.40
N THR A 56 -6.03 2.61 -8.59
CA THR A 56 -5.94 3.81 -7.74
C THR A 56 -5.14 4.93 -8.38
N GLY A 57 -4.40 4.67 -9.46
CA GLY A 57 -3.52 5.63 -10.09
C GLY A 57 -4.22 6.88 -10.62
N HIS A 58 -5.52 6.78 -10.95
CA HIS A 58 -6.32 7.91 -11.39
C HIS A 58 -6.87 8.78 -10.25
N LEU A 59 -6.86 8.29 -8.99
CA LEU A 59 -7.50 8.98 -7.87
C LEU A 59 -6.95 10.39 -7.63
N PRO A 60 -5.64 10.67 -7.70
CA PRO A 60 -5.14 12.03 -7.49
C PRO A 60 -5.71 13.04 -8.49
N VAL A 61 -5.87 12.62 -9.75
CA VAL A 61 -6.43 13.46 -10.82
C VAL A 61 -7.91 13.73 -10.58
N GLU A 62 -8.69 12.68 -10.30
CA GLU A 62 -10.13 12.82 -10.08
C GLU A 62 -10.45 13.61 -8.80
N VAL A 63 -9.67 13.42 -7.73
CA VAL A 63 -9.80 14.23 -6.49
C VAL A 63 -9.49 15.69 -6.76
N THR A 64 -8.46 15.99 -7.57
CA THR A 64 -8.11 17.36 -7.95
C THR A 64 -9.25 18.03 -8.74
N LYS A 65 -9.82 17.32 -9.72
CA LYS A 65 -10.97 17.81 -10.50
C LYS A 65 -12.19 18.05 -9.61
N LEU A 66 -12.50 17.10 -8.74
CA LEU A 66 -13.63 17.19 -7.81
C LEU A 66 -13.50 18.41 -6.90
N ASN A 67 -12.32 18.60 -6.29
CA ASN A 67 -12.05 19.75 -5.43
C ASN A 67 -12.17 21.07 -6.19
N GLY A 68 -11.69 21.13 -7.44
CA GLY A 68 -11.86 22.30 -8.30
C GLY A 68 -13.33 22.62 -8.59
N GLY A 69 -14.13 21.60 -8.92
CA GLY A 69 -15.57 21.76 -9.13
C GLY A 69 -16.31 22.23 -7.88
N LEU A 70 -15.99 21.65 -6.72
CA LEU A 70 -16.57 22.04 -5.44
C LEU A 70 -16.19 23.48 -5.05
N ALA A 71 -14.96 23.92 -5.34
CA ALA A 71 -14.55 25.30 -5.13
C ALA A 71 -15.35 26.27 -6.01
N ALA A 72 -15.52 25.94 -7.30
CA ALA A 72 -16.32 26.75 -8.20
C ALA A 72 -17.80 26.84 -7.78
N ILE A 73 -18.38 25.73 -7.31
CA ILE A 73 -19.74 25.70 -6.78
C ILE A 73 -19.84 26.61 -5.54
N ARG A 74 -18.92 26.47 -4.58
CA ARG A 74 -18.87 27.32 -3.37
C ARG A 74 -18.84 28.80 -3.74
N ASP A 75 -17.98 29.18 -4.68
CA ASP A 75 -17.81 30.58 -5.09
C ASP A 75 -19.07 31.11 -5.79
N GLY A 76 -19.71 30.28 -6.61
CA GLY A 76 -21.01 30.60 -7.22
C GLY A 76 -22.12 30.80 -6.18
N LEU A 77 -22.21 29.93 -5.18
CA LEU A 77 -23.19 30.08 -4.08
C LEU A 77 -22.95 31.36 -3.27
N ALA A 78 -21.70 31.71 -2.98
CA ALA A 78 -21.38 32.98 -2.29
C ALA A 78 -21.80 34.21 -3.12
N ALA A 79 -21.63 34.15 -4.44
CA ALA A 79 -22.09 35.22 -5.33
C ALA A 79 -23.62 35.34 -5.37
N VAL A 80 -24.34 34.21 -5.37
CA VAL A 80 -25.80 34.18 -5.29
C VAL A 80 -26.29 34.77 -3.98
N ASP A 81 -25.71 34.38 -2.85
CA ASP A 81 -26.05 34.91 -1.53
C ASP A 81 -25.84 36.43 -1.46
N GLY A 82 -24.70 36.92 -1.94
CA GLY A 82 -24.43 38.36 -2.03
C GLY A 82 -25.42 39.11 -2.94
N ASN A 83 -25.88 38.50 -4.03
CA ASN A 83 -26.93 39.07 -4.89
C ASN A 83 -28.28 39.13 -4.18
N LEU A 84 -28.69 38.04 -3.52
CA LEU A 84 -29.94 37.96 -2.79
C LEU A 84 -29.97 38.96 -1.63
N GLY A 85 -28.87 39.11 -0.88
CA GLY A 85 -28.74 40.10 0.17
C GLY A 85 -28.90 41.54 -0.34
N ARG A 86 -28.28 41.87 -1.49
CA ARG A 86 -28.44 43.19 -2.13
C ARG A 86 -29.87 43.43 -2.62
N LEU A 87 -30.51 42.42 -3.21
CA LEU A 87 -31.89 42.50 -3.67
C LEU A 87 -32.85 42.71 -2.50
N GLY A 88 -32.73 41.93 -1.43
CA GLY A 88 -33.54 42.10 -0.22
C GLY A 88 -33.39 43.49 0.40
N ALA A 89 -32.17 44.01 0.46
CA ALA A 89 -31.93 45.38 0.92
C ALA A 89 -32.55 46.45 -0.01
N ALA A 90 -32.56 46.22 -1.32
CA ALA A 90 -33.19 47.13 -2.29
C ALA A 90 -34.71 47.13 -2.16
N VAL A 91 -35.33 45.96 -2.04
CA VAL A 91 -36.77 45.81 -1.82
C VAL A 91 -37.19 46.47 -0.50
N GLY A 92 -36.45 46.22 0.59
CA GLY A 92 -36.74 46.87 1.88
C GLY A 92 -36.65 48.41 1.84
N ARG A 93 -35.78 48.98 1.00
CA ARG A 93 -35.74 50.44 0.76
C ARG A 93 -36.91 50.95 -0.07
N GLN A 94 -37.51 50.12 -0.91
CA GLN A 94 -38.71 50.48 -1.69
C GLN A 94 -39.97 50.44 -0.83
N GLU A 95 -40.11 49.48 0.09
CA GLU A 95 -41.26 49.41 0.99
C GLU A 95 -41.26 50.50 2.07
N ALA A 96 -40.09 51.05 2.42
CA ALA A 96 -39.96 52.14 3.40
C ALA A 96 -40.21 53.55 2.81
N ARG A 97 -40.51 53.66 1.51
CA ARG A 97 -40.87 54.91 0.81
C ARG A 97 -42.37 54.95 0.54
#